data_AF-A0A022IXJ4-F1
#
_entry.id   AF-A0A022IXJ4-F1
#
_cell.length_a   1.000
_cell.length_b   1.000
_cell.length_c   1.000
_cell.angle_alpha   90.00
_cell.angle_beta   90.00
_cell.angle_gamma   90.00
#
_symmetry.space_group_name_H-M   'P 1'
#
loop_
_entity.id
_entity.type
_entity.pdbx_description
1 polymer ?
#
loop_
_entity_poly.entity_id
_entity_poly.type
_entity_poly.pdbx_seq_one_letter_code
_entity_poly.pdbx_strand_id
1 'polypeptide(L)' 'VTQTLLSQISGPDGWGLATGMSLLVWYIFAPHCLATLATIRRETGSWKQPVIMATYLFGLAYFFAFITYQLISRL' A
#
# COMPACT_ATOMS: atom_id res chain seq x y z
N VAL A 1 22.03 16.09 3.06
CA VAL A 1 20.96 15.07 3.03
C VAL A 1 19.59 15.64 3.38
N THR A 2 19.44 16.40 4.46
CA THR A 2 18.13 16.96 4.85
C THR A 2 17.59 18.03 3.88
N GLN A 3 18.47 18.85 3.28
CA GLN A 3 18.07 19.92 2.34
C GLN A 3 17.69 19.40 0.93
N THR A 4 18.25 18.27 0.49
CA THR A 4 17.91 17.64 -0.80
C THR A 4 16.56 16.92 -0.77
N LEU A 5 16.13 16.47 0.41
CA LEU A 5 14.82 15.83 0.58
C LEU A 5 13.68 16.85 0.59
N LEU A 6 13.91 18.03 1.18
CA LEU A 6 12.92 19.11 1.17
C LEU A 6 12.57 19.55 -0.25
N SER A 7 13.55 19.71 -1.15
CA SER A 7 13.29 20.09 -2.56
C SER A 7 12.51 19.03 -3.36
N GLN A 8 12.55 17.76 -2.95
CA GLN A 8 11.82 16.66 -3.59
C GLN A 8 10.39 16.49 -3.07
N ILE A 9 10.14 16.96 -1.84
CA ILE A 9 8.82 16.87 -1.18
C ILE A 9 8.00 18.15 -1.43
N SER A 10 8.65 19.31 -1.59
CA SER A 10 7.99 20.63 -1.71
C SER A 10 8.07 21.27 -3.10
N GLY A 11 8.70 20.62 -4.09
CA GLY A 11 8.81 21.15 -5.44
C GLY A 11 7.51 20.98 -6.25
N PRO A 12 7.23 21.83 -7.24
CA PRO A 12 6.14 21.63 -8.20
C PRO A 12 6.27 20.33 -9.02
N ASP A 13 7.46 19.73 -9.05
CA ASP A 13 7.79 18.40 -9.60
C ASP A 13 7.78 17.29 -8.53
N GLY A 14 7.45 17.63 -7.29
CA GLY A 14 7.29 16.69 -6.18
C GLY A 14 6.06 15.81 -6.41
N TRP A 15 6.16 14.56 -5.97
CA TRP A 15 5.14 13.52 -6.05
C TRP A 15 3.74 14.14 -5.96
N GLY A 16 3.03 14.18 -7.10
CA GLY A 16 1.75 14.88 -7.19
C GLY A 16 0.81 14.48 -6.06
N LEU A 17 -0.05 15.40 -5.62
CA LEU A 17 -0.96 15.20 -4.48
C LEU A 17 -1.72 13.86 -4.57
N ALA A 18 -2.07 13.45 -5.79
CA ALA A 18 -2.67 12.16 -6.11
C ALA A 18 -1.79 10.97 -5.73
N THR A 19 -0.51 10.99 -6.09
CA THR A 19 0.46 9.91 -5.79
C THR A 19 0.72 9.81 -4.29
N GLY A 20 0.84 10.94 -3.59
CA GLY A 20 1.02 10.95 -2.13
C GLY A 20 -0.16 10.33 -1.38
N MET A 21 -1.39 10.66 -1.78
CA MET A 21 -2.61 10.10 -1.19
C MET A 21 -2.79 8.60 -1.50
N SER A 22 -2.51 8.16 -2.72
CA SER A 22 -2.56 6.73 -3.07
C SER A 22 -1.55 5.89 -2.28
N LEU A 23 -0.35 6.42 -2.01
CA LEU A 23 0.65 5.73 -1.19
C LEU A 23 0.24 5.63 0.28
N LEU A 24 -0.37 6.67 0.86
CA LEU A 24 -0.90 6.61 2.23
C LEU A 24 -2.00 5.56 2.37
N VAL A 25 -2.94 5.53 1.43
CA VAL A 25 -4.01 4.54 1.40
C VAL A 25 -3.42 3.13 1.28
N TRP A 26 -2.45 2.92 0.39
CA TRP A 26 -1.77 1.64 0.28
C TRP A 26 -1.07 1.22 1.58
N TYR A 27 -0.40 2.15 2.27
CA TYR A 27 0.33 1.88 3.51
C TYR A 27 -0.59 1.46 4.68
N ILE A 28 -1.82 2.01 4.75
CA ILE A 28 -2.82 1.63 5.77
C ILE A 28 -3.22 0.16 5.66
N PHE A 29 -3.33 -0.36 4.43
CA PHE A 29 -3.79 -1.74 4.20
C PHE A 29 -2.66 -2.77 4.08
N ALA A 30 -1.40 -2.33 3.91
CA ALA A 30 -0.25 -3.20 3.69
C ALA A 30 0.50 -3.76 4.92
N PRO A 31 0.16 -3.55 6.22
CA PRO A 31 0.93 -4.14 7.31
C PRO A 31 0.55 -5.61 7.52
N HIS A 32 1.00 -6.48 6.62
CA HIS A 32 1.00 -7.92 6.85
C HIS A 32 2.40 -8.36 7.30
N CYS A 33 2.54 -8.67 8.59
CA CYS A 33 3.79 -9.23 9.10
C CYS A 33 3.99 -10.65 8.54
N LEU A 34 5.14 -10.94 7.93
CA LEU A 34 5.50 -12.29 7.43
C LEU A 34 5.39 -13.38 8.51
N ALA A 35 5.59 -13.00 9.78
CA ALA A 35 5.38 -13.86 10.94
C ALA A 35 3.93 -14.40 11.02
N THR A 36 2.94 -13.60 10.63
CA THR A 36 1.52 -13.99 10.68
C THR A 36 1.18 -15.03 9.61
N LEU A 37 1.60 -14.84 8.34
CA LEU A 37 1.47 -15.89 7.30
C LEU A 37 2.20 -17.16 7.73
N ALA A 38 3.38 -17.03 8.34
CA ALA A 38 4.20 -18.18 8.75
C ALA A 38 3.51 -19.01 9.84
N THR A 39 2.83 -18.37 10.80
CA THR A 39 2.01 -19.06 11.80
C THR A 39 0.79 -19.72 11.18
N ILE A 40 0.02 -19.00 10.35
CA ILE A 40 -1.17 -19.57 9.67
C ILE A 40 -0.79 -20.79 8.83
N ARG A 41 0.34 -20.73 8.10
CA ARG A 41 0.83 -21.87 7.33
C ARG A 41 1.11 -23.09 8.20
N ARG A 42 1.69 -22.92 9.39
CA ARG A 42 2.01 -24.02 10.30
C ARG A 42 0.75 -24.67 10.88
N GLU A 43 -0.24 -23.86 11.23
CA GLU A 43 -1.50 -24.34 11.83
C GLU A 43 -2.45 -24.96 10.79
N THR A 44 -2.52 -24.38 9.59
CA THR A 44 -3.42 -24.87 8.52
C THR A 44 -2.78 -25.94 7.65
N GLY A 45 -1.46 -26.11 7.71
CA GLY A 45 -0.71 -27.07 6.88
C GLY A 45 -0.72 -26.79 5.37
N SER A 46 -1.35 -25.71 4.93
CA SER A 46 -1.55 -25.37 3.51
C SER A 46 -1.22 -23.90 3.24
N TRP A 47 -0.52 -23.65 2.13
CA TRP A 47 -0.20 -22.29 1.65
C TRP A 47 -1.40 -21.55 1.05
N LYS A 48 -2.48 -22.25 0.73
CA LYS A 48 -3.65 -21.64 0.09
C LYS A 48 -4.30 -20.60 0.99
N GLN A 49 -4.56 -20.94 2.25
CA GLN A 49 -5.22 -20.03 3.20
C GLN A 49 -4.44 -18.74 3.48
N PRO A 50 -3.14 -18.76 3.82
CA PRO A 50 -2.39 -17.54 4.07
C PRO A 50 -2.26 -16.66 2.80
N VAL A 51 -2.11 -17.27 1.62
CA VAL A 51 -2.03 -16.53 0.36
C VAL A 51 -3.37 -15.87 0.00
N ILE A 52 -4.49 -16.56 0.20
CA ILE A 52 -5.82 -15.99 -0.05
C ILE A 52 -6.05 -14.76 0.84
N MET A 53 -5.75 -14.84 2.13
CA MET A 53 -5.87 -13.69 3.04
C MET A 53 -4.95 -12.52 2.66
N ALA A 54 -3.69 -12.80 2.35
CA ALA A 54 -2.76 -11.75 1.94
C ALA A 54 -3.20 -11.10 0.63
N THR A 55 -3.55 -11.91 -0.37
CA THR A 55 -3.99 -11.42 -1.69
C THR A 55 -5.29 -10.64 -1.59
N TYR A 56 -6.22 -11.03 -0.71
CA TYR A 56 -7.46 -10.29 -0.48
C TYR A 56 -7.20 -8.87 0.01
N LEU A 57 -6.35 -8.70 1.02
CA LEU A 57 -5.97 -7.39 1.56
C LEU A 57 -5.18 -6.56 0.54
N PHE A 58 -4.23 -7.17 -0.17
CA PHE A 58 -3.47 -6.50 -1.23
C PHE A 58 -4.35 -6.08 -2.41
N GLY A 59 -5.28 -6.92 -2.82
CA GLY A 59 -6.24 -6.63 -3.89
C GLY A 59 -7.17 -5.48 -3.52
N LEU A 60 -7.69 -5.49 -2.28
CA LEU A 60 -8.53 -4.41 -1.78
C LEU A 60 -7.75 -3.09 -1.66
N ALA A 61 -6.49 -3.14 -1.21
CA ALA A 61 -5.61 -1.99 -1.13
C ALA A 61 -5.33 -1.36 -2.51
N TYR A 62 -5.01 -2.19 -3.51
CA TYR A 62 -4.78 -1.74 -4.88
C TYR A 62 -6.04 -1.08 -5.45
N PHE A 63 -7.21 -1.67 -5.20
CA PHE A 63 -8.49 -1.11 -5.62
C PHE A 63 -8.75 0.27 -4.99
N PHE A 64 -8.53 0.42 -3.68
CA PHE A 64 -8.69 1.70 -2.98
C PHE A 64 -7.67 2.75 -3.41
N ALA A 65 -6.42 2.36 -3.65
CA ALA A 65 -5.37 3.27 -4.13
C ALA A 65 -5.66 3.77 -5.55
N PHE A 66 -6.19 2.89 -6.42
CA PHE A 66 -6.61 3.24 -7.78
C PHE A 66 -7.82 4.18 -7.76
N ILE A 67 -8.83 3.92 -6.93
CA ILE A 67 -9.96 4.83 -6.74
C ILE A 67 -9.50 6.20 -6.26
N THR A 68 -8.61 6.24 -5.26
CA THR A 68 -8.07 7.49 -4.71
C THR A 68 -7.33 8.29 -5.77
N TYR A 69 -6.49 7.63 -6.58
CA TYR A 69 -5.79 8.26 -7.70
C TYR A 69 -6.78 8.82 -8.73
N GLN A 70 -7.80 8.03 -9.09
CA GLN A 70 -8.80 8.40 -10.07
C GLN A 70 -9.69 9.55 -9.59
N LEU A 71 -10.01 9.62 -8.29
CA LEU A 71 -10.77 10.71 -7.69
C LEU A 71 -9.96 12.00 -7.62
N ILE A 72 -8.70 11.92 -7.16
CA ILE A 72 -7.85 13.11 -6.99
C ILE A 72 -7.39 13.66 -8.34
N SER A 73 -7.11 12.81 -9.34
CA SER A 73 -6.77 13.27 -10.70
C SER A 73 -7.97 13.84 -11.48
N ARG A 74 -9.19 13.61 -11.01
CA ARG A 74 -10.43 14.18 -11.57
C ARG A 74 -10.88 15.44 -10.83
N LEU A 75 -10.31 15.72 -9.65
CA LEU A 75 -10.47 16.97 -8.91
C LEU A 75 -9.49 18.02 -9.46
#